data_AF-A0A6S6XJ52-F1
#
_entry.id   AF-A0A6S6XJ52-F1
#
_cell.length_a   1.000
_cell.length_b   1.000
_cell.length_c   1.000
_cell.angle_alpha   90.00
_cell.angle_beta   90.00
_cell.angle_gamma   90.00
#
_symmetry.space_group_name_H-M   'P 1'
#
loop_
_entity.id
_entity.type
_entity.pdbx_description
1 polymer ?
#
loop_
_entity_poly.entity_id
_entity_poly.type
_entity_poly.pdbx_seq_one_letter_code
_entity_poly.pdbx_strand_id
1 'polypeptide(L)' 'MSYVDPKIRDKFESLSIDLKNEILKRGVKLYTMDDLMKCLQDIVDGK' A
#
# COMPACT_ATOMS: atom_id res chain seq x y z
N MET A 1 7.67 9.48 4.49
CA MET A 1 7.88 8.16 5.12
C MET A 1 6.55 7.44 5.10
N SER A 2 6.46 6.37 4.33
CA SER A 2 5.26 5.53 4.30
C SER A 2 5.22 4.69 5.58
N TYR A 3 4.02 4.50 6.11
CA TYR A 3 3.79 3.70 7.31
C TYR A 3 2.91 2.52 6.93
N VAL A 4 3.27 1.32 7.39
CA VAL A 4 2.48 0.10 7.18
C VAL A 4 2.30 -0.57 8.52
N ASP A 5 1.06 -0.69 8.95
CA ASP A 5 0.72 -1.35 10.21
C ASP A 5 1.13 -2.84 10.16
N PRO A 6 1.74 -3.38 11.22
CA PRO A 6 2.19 -4.77 11.27
C PRO A 6 1.06 -5.78 11.00
N LYS A 7 -0.20 -5.44 11.27
CA LYS A 7 -1.35 -6.32 11.02
C LYS A 7 -1.61 -6.56 9.52
N ILE A 8 -1.29 -5.57 8.68
CA ILE A 8 -1.48 -5.63 7.22
C ILE A 8 -0.16 -5.77 6.48
N ARG A 9 0.96 -5.73 7.21
CA ARG A 9 2.31 -5.84 6.65
C ARG A 9 2.48 -7.14 5.85
N ASP A 10 1.96 -8.26 6.34
CA ASP A 10 2.03 -9.54 5.64
C ASP A 10 1.38 -9.46 4.24
N LYS A 11 0.20 -8.82 4.17
CA LYS A 11 -0.50 -8.55 2.90
C LYS A 11 0.28 -7.61 2.00
N PHE A 12 0.86 -6.56 2.57
CA PHE A 12 1.71 -5.62 1.83
C PHE A 12 2.96 -6.33 1.28
N GLU A 13 3.62 -7.18 2.06
CA GLU A 13 4.81 -7.94 1.64
C GLU A 13 4.48 -8.97 0.54
N SER A 14 3.27 -9.53 0.56
CA SER A 14 2.72 -10.40 -0.50
C SER A 14 2.47 -9.68 -1.84
N LEU A 15 2.49 -8.34 -1.89
CA LEU A 15 2.37 -7.60 -3.14
C LEU A 15 3.66 -7.67 -3.98
N SER A 16 3.51 -7.48 -5.28
CA SER A 16 4.64 -7.32 -6.21
C SER A 16 5.52 -6.13 -5.81
N ILE A 17 6.80 -6.21 -6.16
CA ILE A 17 7.80 -5.18 -5.88
C ILE A 17 7.38 -3.82 -6.46
N ASP A 18 6.81 -3.81 -7.66
CA ASP A 18 6.29 -2.59 -8.31
C ASP A 18 5.23 -1.88 -7.47
N LEU A 19 4.20 -2.60 -7.03
CA LEU A 19 3.15 -2.04 -6.18
C LEU A 19 3.70 -1.51 -4.86
N LYS A 20 4.61 -2.26 -4.22
CA LYS A 20 5.27 -1.78 -2.99
C LYS A 20 6.03 -0.48 -3.24
N ASN A 21 6.79 -0.40 -4.33
CA ASN A 21 7.52 0.81 -4.69
C ASN A 21 6.59 1.99 -4.96
N GLU A 22 5.49 1.79 -5.69
CA GLU A 22 4.50 2.85 -5.95
C GLU A 22 3.82 3.34 -4.66
N ILE A 23 3.42 2.42 -3.78
CA ILE A 23 2.86 2.75 -2.46
C ILE A 23 3.90 3.53 -1.62
N LEU A 24 5.17 3.13 -1.65
CA LEU A 24 6.24 3.81 -0.93
C LEU A 24 6.50 5.22 -1.49
N LYS A 25 6.51 5.38 -2.81
CA LYS A 25 6.69 6.69 -3.49
C LYS A 25 5.58 7.67 -3.14
N ARG A 26 4.34 7.21 -3.01
CA ARG A 26 3.18 8.04 -2.62
C ARG A 26 3.22 8.49 -1.15
N GLY A 27 4.07 7.90 -0.31
CA GLY A 27 4.21 8.31 1.08
C GLY A 27 2.99 8.00 1.96
N VAL A 28 2.22 6.95 1.62
CA VAL A 28 0.93 6.65 2.26
C VAL A 28 1.10 6.00 3.63
N LYS A 29 0.06 6.13 4.46
CA LYS A 29 0.01 5.53 5.79
C LYS A 29 -1.12 4.52 5.83
N LEU A 30 -0.76 3.25 5.80
CA LEU A 30 -1.69 2.13 5.80
C LEU A 30 -1.85 1.65 7.24
N TYR A 31 -3.01 1.90 7.83
CA TYR A 31 -3.36 1.45 9.18
C TYR A 31 -4.29 0.25 9.15
N THR A 32 -5.14 0.18 8.12
CA THR A 32 -6.17 -0.85 7.97
C THR A 32 -6.13 -1.48 6.59
N MET A 33 -6.85 -2.60 6.43
CA MET A 33 -7.01 -3.26 5.14
C MET A 33 -7.76 -2.38 4.12
N ASP A 34 -8.65 -1.50 4.59
CA ASP A 34 -9.36 -0.55 3.73
C ASP A 34 -8.40 0.48 3.11
N ASP A 35 -7.44 0.99 3.90
CA ASP A 35 -6.38 1.88 3.39
C ASP A 35 -5.56 1.18 2.31
N LEU A 36 -5.21 -0.09 2.54
CA LEU A 36 -4.46 -0.89 1.57
C LEU A 36 -5.26 -1.06 0.28
N MET A 37 -6.55 -1.43 0.37
CA MET A 37 -7.41 -1.57 -0.80
C MET A 37 -7.58 -0.26 -1.56
N LYS A 38 -7.80 0.85 -0.86
CA LYS A 38 -7.90 2.18 -1.49
C LYS A 38 -6.60 2.56 -2.20
N CYS A 39 -5.45 2.37 -1.57
CA CYS A 39 -4.17 2.65 -2.22
C CYS A 39 -3.94 1.80 -3.45
N LEU A 40 -4.23 0.50 -3.37
CA LEU A 40 -4.13 -0.38 -4.54
C LEU A 40 -5.07 0.05 -5.65
N GLN A 41 -6.30 0.42 -5.31
CA GLN A 41 -7.29 0.91 -6.27
C GLN A 41 -6.82 2.20 -6.94
N ASP A 42 -6.29 3.15 -6.19
CA ASP A 42 -5.79 4.44 -6.69
C ASP A 42 -4.61 4.25 -7.67
N ILE A 43 -3.73 3.28 -7.38
CA ILE A 43 -2.62 2.91 -8.26
C ILE A 43 -3.13 2.26 -9.56
N VAL A 44 -4.11 1.35 -9.46
CA VAL A 44 -4.70 0.68 -10.64
C VAL A 44 -5.55 1.63 -11.48
N ASP A 45 -6.25 2.56 -10.85
CA ASP A 45 -7.07 3.60 -11.51
C ASP A 45 -6.20 4.69 -12.16
N GLY A 46 -4.89 4.72 -11.85
CA GLY A 46 -3.95 5.69 -12.42
C GLY A 46 -4.12 7.11 -11.89
N LYS A 47 -4.68 7.26 -10.70
CA LYS A 47 -4.81 8.55 -10.01
C LYS A 47 -3.55 8.94 -9.26
#